data_AF-A0A4Y2DDV8-F1
#
_entry.id   AF-A0A4Y2DDV8-F1
#
_cell.length_a   1.000
_cell.length_b   1.000
_cell.length_c   1.000
_cell.angle_alpha   90.00
_cell.angle_beta   90.00
_cell.angle_gamma   90.00
#
_symmetry.space_group_name_H-M   'P 1'
#
loop_
_entity.id
_entity.type
_entity.pdbx_description
1 polymer ?
#
loop_
_entity_poly.entity_id
_entity_poly.type
_entity_poly.pdbx_seq_one_letter_code
_entity_poly.pdbx_strand_id
1 'polypeptide(L)' 'MKYLKIPYIYPSGHDVVLTCDFDLEGETLYAVKWFHDGEEFYRYSPDEDPKAMFFPVRGIKVD' A
#
# COMPACT_ATOMS: atom_id res chain seq x y z
N MET A 1 14.56 -5.42 12.83
CA MET A 1 15.22 -5.69 11.52
C MET A 1 14.28 -5.21 10.43
N LYS A 2 14.64 -4.17 9.68
CA LYS A 2 13.77 -3.60 8.62
C LYS A 2 14.15 -4.25 7.29
N TYR A 3 13.27 -5.07 6.71
CA TYR A 3 13.43 -5.61 5.35
C TYR A 3 12.14 -5.39 4.57
N LEU A 4 12.27 -4.82 3.37
CA LEU A 4 11.16 -4.78 2.42
C LEU A 4 10.98 -6.20 1.88
N LYS A 5 9.91 -6.88 2.29
CA LYS A 5 9.56 -8.20 1.73
C LYS A 5 9.10 -7.99 0.29
N ILE A 6 10.04 -8.12 -0.66
CA ILE A 6 9.71 -8.10 -2.09
C ILE A 6 8.79 -9.30 -2.34
N PRO A 7 7.55 -9.11 -2.82
CA PRO A 7 6.65 -10.22 -3.08
C PRO A 7 7.23 -11.12 -4.17
N TYR A 8 6.87 -12.40 -4.13
CA TYR A 8 7.05 -13.31 -5.26
C TYR A 8 6.54 -12.63 -6.54
N ILE A 9 7.24 -12.79 -7.66
CA ILE A 9 6.73 -12.30 -8.94
C ILE A 9 5.49 -13.12 -9.26
N TYR A 10 4.31 -12.50 -9.16
CA TYR A 10 3.07 -13.13 -9.52
C TYR A 10 2.80 -12.95 -11.02
N PRO A 11 2.25 -13.96 -11.72
CA PRO A 11 1.75 -13.77 -13.07
C PRO A 11 0.65 -12.70 -13.08
N SER A 12 0.44 -12.06 -14.24
CA SER A 12 -0.62 -11.08 -14.39
C SER A 12 -2.00 -11.68 -14.09
N GLY A 13 -2.85 -10.91 -13.42
CA GLY A 13 -4.23 -11.32 -13.08
C GLY A 13 -4.37 -12.14 -11.79
N HIS A 14 -3.27 -12.38 -11.06
CA HIS A 14 -3.33 -12.94 -9.71
C HIS A 14 -3.46 -11.84 -8.65
N ASP A 15 -4.22 -12.13 -7.60
CA ASP A 15 -4.33 -11.26 -6.44
C ASP A 15 -3.04 -11.32 -5.61
N VAL A 16 -2.62 -10.18 -5.08
CA VAL A 16 -1.41 -10.05 -4.26
C VAL A 16 -1.72 -9.27 -2.99
N VAL A 17 -1.10 -9.68 -1.88
CA VAL A 17 -1.20 -8.96 -0.60
C VAL A 17 0.04 -8.11 -0.42
N LEU A 18 -0.14 -6.80 -0.34
CA LEU A 18 0.91 -5.85 0.01
C LEU A 18 0.84 -5.55 1.50
N THR A 19 1.90 -5.88 2.24
CA THR A 19 1.99 -5.65 3.69
C THR A 19 3.05 -4.62 3.99
N CYS A 20 2.69 -3.59 4.78
CA CYS A 20 3.64 -2.65 5.37
C CYS A 20 3.77 -2.97 6.86
N ASP A 21 4.85 -3.64 7.23
CA ASP A 21 5.18 -3.95 8.63
C ASP A 21 6.32 -3.02 9.09
N PHE A 22 5.97 -1.75 9.28
CA PHE A 22 6.91 -0.73 9.71
C PHE A 22 6.72 -0.42 11.20
N ASP A 23 7.79 -0.56 11.98
CA ASP A 23 7.83 -0.14 13.38
C ASP A 23 7.98 1.38 13.47
N LEU A 24 6.95 2.04 14.03
CA LEU A 24 6.90 3.49 14.23
C LEU A 24 7.73 3.95 15.42
N GLU A 25 8.26 3.04 16.24
CA GLU A 25 9.14 3.35 17.38
C GLU A 25 8.53 4.39 18.35
N GLY A 26 7.20 4.37 18.50
CA GLY A 26 6.44 5.27 19.38
C GLY A 26 5.84 6.51 18.69
N GLU A 27 6.13 6.73 17.41
CA GLU A 27 5.57 7.82 16.62
C GLU A 27 4.18 7.52 16.04
N THR A 28 3.53 8.57 15.52
CA THR A 28 2.24 8.45 14.85
C THR A 28 2.40 8.19 13.36
N LEU A 29 1.55 7.31 12.82
CA LEU A 29 1.53 7.02 11.39
C LEU A 29 0.82 8.16 10.65
N TYR A 30 1.56 8.88 9.81
CA TYR A 30 0.96 9.86 8.90
C TYR A 30 0.11 9.18 7.81
N ALA A 31 0.75 8.33 6.99
CA ALA A 31 0.05 7.56 5.97
C ALA A 31 0.89 6.36 5.47
N VAL A 32 0.21 5.33 4.99
CA VAL A 32 0.78 4.29 4.11
C VAL A 32 0.25 4.54 2.70
N LYS A 33 1.14 4.62 1.70
CA LYS A 33 0.79 4.85 0.30
C LYS A 33 1.40 3.77 -0.58
N TRP A 34 0.61 3.24 -1.51
CA TRP A 34 1.11 2.31 -2.53
C TRP A 34 1.06 2.94 -3.91
N PHE A 35 2.13 2.71 -4.67
CA PHE A 35 2.33 3.25 -6.01
C PHE A 35 2.61 2.13 -7.00
N HIS A 36 2.08 2.27 -8.21
CA HIS A 36 2.42 1.46 -9.37
C HIS A 36 2.82 2.41 -10.50
N ASP A 37 3.99 2.21 -11.09
CA ASP A 37 4.53 3.06 -12.18
C ASP A 37 4.50 4.58 -11.89
N GLY A 38 4.68 4.95 -10.62
CA GLY A 38 4.69 6.35 -10.17
C GLY A 38 3.29 6.92 -9.87
N GLU A 39 2.22 6.15 -10.10
CA GLU A 39 0.85 6.54 -9.78
C GLU A 39 0.40 5.93 -8.43
N GLU A 40 -0.10 6.77 -7.52
CA GLU A 40 -0.70 6.33 -6.25
C GLU A 40 -1.99 5.57 -6.58
N PHE A 41 -2.16 4.35 -6.05
CA PHE A 41 -3.40 3.57 -6.24
C PHE A 41 -4.13 3.27 -4.92
N TYR A 42 -3.44 3.38 -3.78
CA TYR A 42 -4.01 3.20 -2.45
C TYR A 42 -3.32 4.08 -1.42
N ARG A 43 -4.11 4.63 -0.49
CA ARG A 43 -3.62 5.33 0.70
C ARG A 43 -4.43 5.00 1.94
N TYR A 44 -3.73 4.77 3.04
CA TYR A 44 -4.29 4.70 4.38
C TYR A 44 -3.71 5.82 5.25
N SER A 45 -4.57 6.73 5.73
CA SER A 45 -4.23 7.85 6.61
C SER A 45 -5.11 7.78 7.87
N PRO A 46 -4.60 7.38 9.05
CA PRO A 46 -5.42 7.20 10.26
C PRO A 46 -6.22 8.44 10.69
N ASP A 47 -5.69 9.62 10.40
CA ASP A 47 -6.22 10.92 10.82
C ASP A 47 -7.13 11.60 9.78
N GLU A 48 -7.35 10.97 8.62
CA GLU A 48 -8.27 11.47 7.58
C GLU A 48 -9.61 10.71 7.62
N ASP A 49 -10.67 11.33 7.08
CA ASP A 49 -11.97 10.69 6.81
C ASP A 49 -12.30 10.82 5.32
N PRO A 50 -12.40 9.71 4.56
CA PRO A 50 -12.21 8.33 5.01
C PRO A 50 -10.74 7.99 5.28
N LYS A 51 -10.49 7.07 6.22
CA LYS A 51 -9.13 6.61 6.55
C LYS A 51 -8.43 5.90 5.39
N ALA A 52 -9.20 5.29 4.48
CA ALA A 52 -8.68 4.60 3.31
C ALA A 52 -9.23 5.24 2.03
N MET A 53 -8.35 5.47 1.07
CA MET A 53 -8.66 6.01 -0.24
C MET A 53 -8.06 5.15 -1.35
N PHE A 54 -8.82 5.01 -2.42
CA PHE A 54 -8.44 4.23 -3.61
C PHE A 54 -8.40 5.17 -4.82
N PHE A 55 -7.36 5.03 -5.62
CA PHE A 55 -7.15 5.83 -6.81
C PHE A 55 -7.09 4.89 -8.02
N PRO A 56 -7.96 5.06 -9.02
CA PRO A 56 -7.95 4.18 -10.19
C PRO A 56 -6.64 4.29 -10.96
N VAL A 57 -5.91 3.19 -11.07
CA VAL A 57 -4.72 3.04 -11.92
C VAL A 57 -4.97 1.90 -12.89
N ARG A 58 -4.55 2.07 -14.15
CA ARG A 58 -4.81 1.09 -15.21
C ARG A 58 -4.18 -0.26 -14.86
N GLY A 59 -5.01 -1.31 -14.85
CA GLY A 59 -4.55 -2.68 -14.57
C GLY A 59 -4.44 -3.01 -13.08
N ILE A 60 -4.75 -2.07 -12.19
CA ILE A 60 -4.83 -2.29 -10.75
C ILE A 60 -6.28 -2.34 -10.31
N LYS A 61 -6.62 -3.37 -9.54
CA LYS A 61 -7.88 -3.48 -8.82
C LYS A 61 -7.54 -3.72 -7.35
N VAL A 62 -8.16 -2.94 -6.47
CA VAL A 62 -8.05 -3.12 -5.02
C VAL A 62 -9.41 -3.60 -4.51
N ASP A 63 -9.42 -4.60 -3.64
CA ASP A 63 -10.60 -5.25 -3.06
C ASP A 63 -10.81 -4.93 -1.57
#